data_AF-A0A942RKQ1-F1
#
_entry.id   AF-A0A942RKQ1-F1
#
_cell.length_a   1.000
_cell.length_b   1.000
_cell.length_c   1.000
_cell.angle_alpha   90.00
_cell.angle_beta   90.00
_cell.angle_gamma   90.00
#
_symmetry.space_group_name_H-M   'P 1'
#
loop_
_entity.id
_entity.type
_entity.pdbx_description
1 polymer ?
#
loop_
_entity_poly.entity_id
_entity_poly.type
_entity_poly.pdbx_seq_one_letter_code
_entity_poly.pdbx_strand_id
1 'polypeptide(L)'
;MSKYFIRMGDGYFAEFTEAEIRQDLEDGTVDAAERGSIPPLSEDELQQLFEICTAPNKFVSVERGNELVLTFDAGTLKIPRLGVQMGRSQVVQLHEKAFGADTMELAHIDYSFKPIKAIVHEEQAEIQSALLNTVLPLFYGAMPNLGLYTKPDGPVENPAELLPKGKIAEARAAQEEAIEHAVKDMVYVASKMYEAGADGINFDTVGASGDADFLATLKAVEILKKKYPDMCIELGMAGEFVLGMHGDLYYDGVRLAGLYPHEQVKIAEKAGATIFGSVVNTNSSMSFTWNLARAITFSKTSVEHASIPVHANVGMGVGGIPVSETPAIDAVSRVSKAMAEVGKLDGL
;
A
#
# COMPACT_ATOMS: atom_id res chain seq x y z
N MET A 1 -34.74 5.99 18.58
CA MET A 1 -33.78 6.21 17.48
C MET A 1 -33.11 4.89 17.19
N SER A 2 -33.01 4.50 15.92
CA SER A 2 -32.25 3.31 15.54
C SER A 2 -30.78 3.52 15.90
N LYS A 3 -30.17 2.51 16.51
CA LYS A 3 -28.75 2.48 16.82
C LYS A 3 -28.07 1.48 15.90
N TYR A 4 -26.90 1.83 15.41
CA TYR A 4 -26.06 1.03 14.53
C TYR A 4 -24.79 0.62 15.28
N PHE A 5 -24.36 -0.62 15.07
CA PHE A 5 -23.08 -1.10 15.60
C PHE A 5 -21.98 -0.72 14.61
N ILE A 6 -21.13 0.23 15.01
CA ILE A 6 -20.01 0.71 14.21
C ILE A 6 -18.72 0.34 14.93
N ARG A 7 -17.67 0.02 14.16
CA ARG A 7 -16.34 -0.21 14.70
C ARG A 7 -15.61 1.11 14.90
N MET A 8 -14.75 1.17 15.88
CA MET A 8 -13.72 2.18 16.01
C MET A 8 -12.49 1.77 15.20
N GLY A 9 -11.59 2.71 14.94
CA GLY A 9 -10.36 2.49 14.18
C GLY A 9 -9.39 1.53 14.87
N ASP A 10 -9.54 1.29 16.16
CA ASP A 10 -8.84 0.25 16.94
C ASP A 10 -9.58 -1.11 16.96
N GLY A 11 -10.74 -1.19 16.32
CA GLY A 11 -11.54 -2.41 16.16
C GLY A 11 -12.64 -2.62 17.21
N TYR A 12 -12.71 -1.82 18.29
CA TYR A 12 -13.77 -1.92 19.28
C TYR A 12 -15.15 -1.55 18.71
N PHE A 13 -16.22 -2.09 19.27
CA PHE A 13 -17.57 -1.72 18.87
C PHE A 13 -18.10 -0.55 19.69
N ALA A 14 -18.85 0.32 19.02
CA ALA A 14 -19.62 1.40 19.61
C ALA A 14 -21.00 1.49 18.95
N GLU A 15 -21.97 2.04 19.68
CA GLU A 15 -23.31 2.30 19.17
C GLU A 15 -23.40 3.73 18.66
N PHE A 16 -23.78 3.90 17.41
CA PHE A 16 -23.94 5.20 16.76
C PHE A 16 -25.40 5.41 16.34
N THR A 17 -25.87 6.64 16.41
CA THR A 17 -27.09 7.11 15.76
C THR A 17 -26.82 7.42 14.29
N GLU A 18 -27.89 7.54 13.49
CA GLU A 18 -27.76 8.00 12.11
C GLU A 18 -27.05 9.35 11.98
N ALA A 19 -27.36 10.31 12.87
CA ALA A 19 -26.75 11.64 12.85
C ALA A 19 -25.23 11.59 13.11
N GLU A 20 -24.80 10.75 14.06
CA GLU A 20 -23.37 10.57 14.36
C GLU A 20 -22.62 9.92 13.18
N ILE A 21 -23.22 8.94 12.50
CA ILE A 21 -22.59 8.34 11.30
C ILE A 21 -22.44 9.36 10.18
N ARG A 22 -23.48 10.17 9.93
CA ARG A 22 -23.43 11.20 8.89
C ARG A 22 -22.36 12.25 9.20
N GLN A 23 -22.31 12.72 10.44
CA GLN A 23 -21.27 13.66 10.89
C GLN A 23 -19.87 13.07 10.73
N ASP A 24 -19.66 11.81 11.11
CA ASP A 24 -18.36 11.15 10.94
C ASP A 24 -17.92 11.09 9.48
N LEU A 25 -18.85 10.76 8.56
CA LEU A 25 -18.55 10.71 7.13
C LEU A 25 -18.18 12.09 6.59
N GLU A 26 -18.92 13.14 6.99
CA GLU A 26 -18.63 14.54 6.66
C GLU A 26 -17.27 14.97 7.19
N ASP A 27 -17.00 14.73 8.48
CA ASP A 27 -15.73 15.11 9.13
C ASP A 27 -14.53 14.38 8.51
N GLY A 28 -14.70 13.11 8.14
CA GLY A 28 -13.65 12.30 7.52
C GLY A 28 -13.29 12.79 6.12
N THR A 29 -14.29 13.18 5.32
CA THR A 29 -14.03 13.75 3.99
C THR A 29 -13.44 15.15 4.07
N VAL A 30 -13.88 15.98 5.02
CA VAL A 30 -13.32 17.33 5.26
C VAL A 30 -11.86 17.25 5.68
N ASP A 31 -11.47 16.34 6.58
CA ASP A 31 -10.07 16.15 6.95
C ASP A 31 -9.18 15.83 5.74
N ALA A 32 -9.61 14.89 4.89
CA ALA A 32 -8.89 14.54 3.68
C ALA A 32 -8.79 15.72 2.70
N ALA A 33 -9.90 16.43 2.49
CA ALA A 33 -10.00 17.58 1.61
C ALA A 33 -9.05 18.71 2.04
N GLU A 34 -9.05 19.07 3.32
CA GLU A 34 -8.19 20.11 3.87
C GLU A 34 -6.72 19.73 3.80
N ARG A 35 -6.37 18.50 4.22
CA ARG A 35 -4.98 18.03 4.23
C ARG A 35 -4.40 17.88 2.83
N GLY A 36 -5.17 17.27 1.93
CA GLY A 36 -4.76 17.02 0.55
C GLY A 36 -4.92 18.22 -0.37
N SER A 37 -5.62 19.28 0.05
CA SER A 37 -6.08 20.35 -0.85
C SER A 37 -6.88 19.80 -2.04
N ILE A 38 -7.76 18.84 -1.78
CA ILE A 38 -8.60 18.13 -2.75
C ILE A 38 -10.08 18.39 -2.46
N PRO A 39 -10.99 18.18 -3.43
CA PRO A 39 -12.43 18.29 -3.18
C PRO A 39 -12.91 17.25 -2.15
N PRO A 40 -13.84 17.60 -1.24
CA PRO A 40 -14.53 16.60 -0.44
C PRO A 40 -15.47 15.76 -1.31
N LEU A 41 -15.93 14.65 -0.77
CA LEU A 41 -16.98 13.82 -1.38
C LEU A 41 -18.28 14.63 -1.48
N SER A 42 -19.03 14.38 -2.56
CA SER A 42 -20.34 14.98 -2.77
C SER A 42 -21.38 14.42 -1.79
N GLU A 43 -22.51 15.13 -1.64
CA GLU A 43 -23.64 14.67 -0.80
C GLU A 43 -24.15 13.29 -1.23
N ASP A 44 -24.23 13.02 -2.54
CA ASP A 44 -24.66 11.72 -3.07
C ASP A 44 -23.67 10.60 -2.70
N GLU A 45 -22.38 10.88 -2.72
CA GLU A 45 -21.33 9.92 -2.35
C GLU A 45 -21.32 9.65 -0.85
N LEU A 46 -21.49 10.67 -0.03
CA LEU A 46 -21.65 10.52 1.42
C LEU A 46 -22.92 9.73 1.75
N GLN A 47 -24.02 9.96 1.03
CA GLN A 47 -25.25 9.20 1.17
C GLN A 47 -25.04 7.71 0.79
N GLN A 48 -24.29 7.42 -0.27
CA GLN A 48 -23.95 6.05 -0.64
C GLN A 48 -23.06 5.37 0.41
N LEU A 49 -22.05 6.07 0.95
CA LEU A 49 -21.23 5.54 2.05
C LEU A 49 -22.06 5.27 3.31
N PHE A 50 -23.01 6.14 3.62
CA PHE A 50 -23.96 5.94 4.72
C PHE A 50 -24.77 4.65 4.53
N GLU A 51 -25.29 4.41 3.34
CA GLU A 51 -26.04 3.18 2.99
C GLU A 51 -25.17 1.92 3.12
N ILE A 52 -23.91 1.98 2.66
CA ILE A 52 -22.95 0.87 2.82
C ILE A 52 -22.68 0.58 4.30
N CYS A 53 -22.43 1.62 5.10
CA CYS A 53 -22.12 1.48 6.53
C CYS A 53 -23.31 0.92 7.32
N THR A 54 -24.52 1.38 7.02
CA THR A 54 -25.74 1.03 7.74
C THR A 54 -26.48 -0.19 7.18
N ALA A 55 -25.95 -0.81 6.10
CA ALA A 55 -26.51 -2.02 5.54
C ALA A 55 -26.73 -3.09 6.62
N PRO A 56 -27.93 -3.70 6.71
CA PRO A 56 -28.24 -4.67 7.76
C PRO A 56 -27.47 -5.99 7.61
N ASN A 57 -26.89 -6.23 6.44
CA ASN A 57 -26.09 -7.41 6.13
C ASN A 57 -24.73 -7.33 6.82
N LYS A 58 -24.29 -8.43 7.44
CA LYS A 58 -22.94 -8.52 8.03
C LYS A 58 -21.86 -8.35 6.96
N PHE A 59 -22.05 -8.99 5.80
CA PHE A 59 -21.18 -8.92 4.64
C PHE A 59 -21.91 -8.22 3.50
N VAL A 60 -21.23 -7.30 2.82
CA VAL A 60 -21.75 -6.57 1.65
C VAL A 60 -20.87 -6.84 0.43
N SER A 61 -21.39 -6.62 -0.76
CA SER A 61 -20.64 -6.81 -2.01
C SER A 61 -21.16 -5.86 -3.07
N VAL A 62 -20.56 -5.92 -4.26
CA VAL A 62 -20.89 -5.12 -5.43
C VAL A 62 -21.81 -5.90 -6.37
N GLU A 63 -22.43 -5.19 -7.30
CA GLU A 63 -23.12 -5.84 -8.41
C GLU A 63 -22.11 -6.49 -9.37
N ARG A 64 -22.54 -7.55 -10.06
CA ARG A 64 -21.71 -8.24 -11.04
C ARG A 64 -21.29 -7.29 -12.16
N GLY A 65 -20.00 -7.27 -12.47
CA GLY A 65 -19.36 -6.35 -13.41
C GLY A 65 -18.68 -5.14 -12.75
N ASN A 66 -18.86 -4.96 -11.44
CA ASN A 66 -18.22 -3.90 -10.65
C ASN A 66 -17.19 -4.46 -9.65
N GLU A 67 -16.75 -5.72 -9.83
CA GLU A 67 -15.72 -6.34 -9.00
C GLU A 67 -14.36 -5.66 -9.20
N LEU A 68 -13.56 -5.65 -8.14
CA LEU A 68 -12.16 -5.19 -8.15
C LEU A 68 -11.23 -6.36 -8.34
N VAL A 69 -10.05 -6.11 -8.93
CA VAL A 69 -8.96 -7.09 -8.94
C VAL A 69 -8.46 -7.27 -7.51
N LEU A 70 -8.48 -8.51 -7.01
CA LEU A 70 -8.04 -8.83 -5.66
C LEU A 70 -6.61 -9.37 -5.67
N THR A 71 -5.71 -8.64 -5.02
CA THR A 71 -4.31 -9.04 -4.79
C THR A 71 -4.08 -9.32 -3.31
N PHE A 72 -3.05 -10.11 -3.00
CA PHE A 72 -2.63 -10.37 -1.62
C PHE A 72 -1.17 -9.96 -1.42
N ASP A 73 -0.98 -8.75 -0.88
CA ASP A 73 0.29 -8.22 -0.39
C ASP A 73 0.92 -9.18 0.63
N ALA A 74 2.24 -9.38 0.59
CA ALA A 74 2.97 -10.34 1.42
C ALA A 74 2.23 -11.69 1.58
N GLY A 75 1.50 -12.14 0.55
CA GLY A 75 0.43 -13.12 0.69
C GLY A 75 0.93 -14.47 1.23
N THR A 76 2.16 -14.83 0.85
CA THR A 76 2.85 -16.04 1.31
C THR A 76 3.17 -16.04 2.80
N LEU A 77 3.08 -14.89 3.48
CA LEU A 77 3.29 -14.76 4.91
C LEU A 77 1.99 -14.82 5.72
N LYS A 78 0.83 -14.57 5.09
CA LYS A 78 -0.44 -14.40 5.81
C LYS A 78 -0.90 -15.68 6.50
N ILE A 79 -0.90 -16.82 5.80
CA ILE A 79 -1.34 -18.10 6.38
C ILE A 79 -0.38 -18.62 7.47
N PRO A 80 0.95 -18.59 7.28
CA PRO A 80 1.89 -18.92 8.36
C PRO A 80 1.76 -18.02 9.60
N ARG A 81 1.48 -16.72 9.42
CA ARG A 81 1.24 -15.79 10.55
C ARG A 81 0.03 -16.15 11.39
N LEU A 82 -0.98 -16.83 10.81
CA LEU A 82 -2.12 -17.38 11.54
C LEU A 82 -1.81 -18.73 12.25
N GLY A 83 -0.54 -19.16 12.26
CA GLY A 83 -0.11 -20.40 12.89
C GLY A 83 -0.30 -21.66 12.04
N VAL A 84 -0.75 -21.52 10.79
CA VAL A 84 -0.92 -22.63 9.85
C VAL A 84 0.37 -22.81 9.04
N GLN A 85 1.16 -23.79 9.43
CA GLN A 85 2.47 -24.06 8.81
C GLN A 85 2.29 -24.58 7.37
N MET A 86 2.72 -23.79 6.40
CA MET A 86 2.62 -24.09 4.99
C MET A 86 3.77 -23.42 4.22
N GLY A 87 4.30 -24.10 3.21
CA GLY A 87 5.35 -23.53 2.36
C GLY A 87 4.82 -22.42 1.46
N ARG A 88 5.66 -21.45 1.10
CA ARG A 88 5.23 -20.25 0.34
C ARG A 88 4.54 -20.59 -0.98
N SER A 89 5.13 -21.45 -1.81
CA SER A 89 4.48 -21.95 -3.04
C SER A 89 3.11 -22.61 -2.81
N GLN A 90 2.91 -23.27 -1.66
CA GLN A 90 1.61 -23.87 -1.32
C GLN A 90 0.60 -22.79 -0.90
N VAL A 91 1.06 -21.74 -0.22
CA VAL A 91 0.21 -20.58 0.10
C VAL A 91 -0.25 -19.90 -1.19
N VAL A 92 0.60 -19.78 -2.21
CA VAL A 92 0.19 -19.24 -3.53
C VAL A 92 -0.91 -20.10 -4.15
N GLN A 93 -0.72 -21.42 -4.18
CA GLN A 93 -1.75 -22.34 -4.69
C GLN A 93 -3.05 -22.29 -3.89
N LEU A 94 -2.99 -22.05 -2.57
CA LEU A 94 -4.19 -21.92 -1.76
C LEU A 94 -5.00 -20.69 -2.16
N HIS A 95 -4.34 -19.54 -2.32
CA HIS A 95 -5.02 -18.30 -2.73
C HIS A 95 -5.61 -18.43 -4.13
N GLU A 96 -4.89 -19.05 -5.07
CA GLU A 96 -5.41 -19.35 -6.40
C GLU A 96 -6.63 -20.27 -6.36
N LYS A 97 -6.45 -21.47 -5.80
CA LYS A 97 -7.36 -22.60 -6.04
C LYS A 97 -8.53 -22.63 -5.06
N ALA A 98 -8.36 -22.06 -3.87
CA ALA A 98 -9.38 -22.08 -2.82
C ALA A 98 -10.01 -20.70 -2.57
N PHE A 99 -9.23 -19.62 -2.64
CA PHE A 99 -9.74 -18.27 -2.36
C PHE A 99 -10.15 -17.49 -3.62
N GLY A 100 -9.67 -17.92 -4.79
CA GLY A 100 -9.98 -17.26 -6.06
C GLY A 100 -9.34 -15.88 -6.18
N ALA A 101 -8.10 -15.74 -5.69
CA ALA A 101 -7.31 -14.52 -5.90
C ALA A 101 -7.08 -14.29 -7.40
N ASP A 102 -7.22 -13.03 -7.85
CA ASP A 102 -7.00 -12.66 -9.25
C ASP A 102 -5.51 -12.57 -9.56
N THR A 103 -4.72 -12.12 -8.59
CA THR A 103 -3.25 -12.12 -8.62
C THR A 103 -2.69 -12.24 -7.20
N MET A 104 -1.40 -12.45 -7.10
CA MET A 104 -0.71 -12.61 -5.83
C MET A 104 0.75 -12.21 -5.99
N GLU A 105 1.41 -11.95 -4.87
CA GLU A 105 2.85 -11.87 -4.82
C GLU A 105 3.49 -13.00 -4.02
N LEU A 106 4.63 -13.46 -4.50
CA LEU A 106 5.58 -14.23 -3.72
C LEU A 106 6.45 -13.27 -2.92
N ALA A 107 6.61 -13.56 -1.62
CA ALA A 107 7.47 -12.76 -0.78
C ALA A 107 8.28 -13.57 0.25
N HIS A 108 9.43 -13.02 0.66
CA HIS A 108 10.26 -13.55 1.75
C HIS A 108 9.83 -12.97 3.11
N ILE A 109 10.11 -13.67 4.22
CA ILE A 109 9.70 -13.25 5.57
C ILE A 109 10.30 -11.91 6.00
N ASP A 110 11.53 -11.62 5.58
CA ASP A 110 12.17 -10.32 5.85
C ASP A 110 11.58 -9.19 4.99
N TYR A 111 10.85 -9.54 3.92
CA TYR A 111 10.05 -8.65 3.08
C TYR A 111 10.74 -7.33 2.70
N SER A 112 12.04 -7.39 2.37
CA SER A 112 12.84 -6.21 2.03
C SER A 112 13.96 -6.58 1.06
N PHE A 113 14.27 -5.70 0.11
CA PHE A 113 15.27 -6.01 -0.93
C PHE A 113 16.69 -6.26 -0.37
N LYS A 114 17.08 -5.56 0.70
CA LYS A 114 18.42 -5.70 1.32
C LYS A 114 18.72 -7.14 1.77
N PRO A 115 17.89 -7.81 2.60
CA PRO A 115 18.15 -9.19 3.00
C PRO A 115 17.99 -10.18 1.83
N ILE A 116 17.03 -9.94 0.93
CA ILE A 116 16.75 -10.84 -0.21
C ILE A 116 17.96 -10.97 -1.14
N LYS A 117 18.74 -9.91 -1.32
CA LYS A 117 19.95 -9.92 -2.16
C LYS A 117 20.90 -11.07 -1.87
N ALA A 118 21.07 -11.45 -0.60
CA ALA A 118 22.00 -12.50 -0.20
C ALA A 118 21.51 -13.91 -0.57
N ILE A 119 20.20 -14.09 -0.72
CA ILE A 119 19.51 -15.36 -0.98
C ILE A 119 18.74 -15.35 -2.30
N VAL A 120 19.15 -14.47 -3.22
CA VAL A 120 18.37 -14.19 -4.44
C VAL A 120 18.19 -15.43 -5.30
N HIS A 121 19.14 -16.37 -5.29
CA HIS A 121 19.06 -17.57 -6.12
C HIS A 121 18.06 -18.59 -5.56
N GLU A 122 17.96 -18.70 -4.23
CA GLU A 122 16.94 -19.46 -3.55
C GLU A 122 15.55 -18.89 -3.84
N GLU A 123 15.42 -17.56 -3.85
CA GLU A 123 14.16 -16.88 -4.20
C GLU A 123 13.78 -17.07 -5.68
N GLN A 124 14.76 -17.06 -6.60
CA GLN A 124 14.52 -17.40 -8.01
C GLN A 124 13.99 -18.84 -8.16
N ALA A 125 14.51 -19.79 -7.39
CA ALA A 125 14.02 -21.16 -7.41
C ALA A 125 12.60 -21.27 -6.85
N GLU A 126 12.28 -20.53 -5.78
CA GLU A 126 10.93 -20.50 -5.21
C GLU A 126 9.91 -19.92 -6.20
N ILE A 127 10.20 -18.79 -6.85
CA ILE A 127 9.25 -18.20 -7.80
C ILE A 127 9.04 -19.08 -9.02
N GLN A 128 10.09 -19.69 -9.56
CA GLN A 128 9.97 -20.66 -10.66
C GLN A 128 9.11 -21.86 -10.26
N SER A 129 9.31 -22.38 -9.04
CA SER A 129 8.49 -23.47 -8.52
C SER A 129 7.02 -23.06 -8.39
N ALA A 130 6.72 -21.86 -7.88
CA ALA A 130 5.36 -21.36 -7.78
C ALA A 130 4.70 -21.24 -9.17
N LEU A 131 5.38 -20.58 -10.12
CA LEU A 131 4.92 -20.38 -11.50
C LEU A 131 4.65 -21.69 -12.26
N LEU A 132 5.38 -22.78 -11.94
CA LEU A 132 5.12 -24.09 -12.55
C LEU A 132 3.83 -24.75 -12.03
N ASN A 133 3.27 -24.29 -10.91
CA ASN A 133 2.12 -24.89 -10.25
C ASN A 133 0.86 -23.99 -10.22
N THR A 134 0.98 -22.77 -10.76
CA THR A 134 -0.08 -21.76 -10.80
C THR A 134 -0.22 -21.18 -12.21
N VAL A 135 -1.36 -20.54 -12.46
CA VAL A 135 -1.70 -19.82 -13.70
C VAL A 135 -2.06 -18.36 -13.45
N LEU A 136 -2.35 -17.98 -12.20
CA LEU A 136 -2.55 -16.58 -11.82
C LEU A 136 -1.26 -15.76 -12.06
N PRO A 137 -1.35 -14.47 -12.42
CA PRO A 137 -0.17 -13.60 -12.52
C PRO A 137 0.54 -13.48 -11.18
N LEU A 138 1.81 -13.83 -11.10
CA LEU A 138 2.57 -13.85 -9.85
C LEU A 138 3.64 -12.76 -9.82
N PHE A 139 3.44 -11.78 -8.95
CA PHE A 139 4.40 -10.73 -8.67
C PHE A 139 5.46 -11.21 -7.69
N TYR A 140 6.58 -10.50 -7.60
CA TYR A 140 7.50 -10.60 -6.46
C TYR A 140 7.46 -9.31 -5.64
N GLY A 141 7.12 -9.42 -4.36
CA GLY A 141 6.93 -8.30 -3.46
C GLY A 141 8.05 -8.13 -2.45
N ALA A 142 8.53 -6.90 -2.28
CA ALA A 142 9.45 -6.53 -1.22
C ALA A 142 9.46 -5.02 -0.95
N MET A 143 9.83 -4.64 0.28
CA MET A 143 9.97 -3.24 0.65
C MET A 143 11.35 -2.67 0.27
N PRO A 144 11.44 -1.39 -0.15
CA PRO A 144 12.70 -0.65 -0.24
C PRO A 144 13.43 -0.59 1.11
N ASN A 145 12.68 -0.25 2.17
CA ASN A 145 13.06 -0.24 3.58
C ASN A 145 14.44 0.39 3.84
N LEU A 146 14.56 1.69 3.56
CA LEU A 146 15.81 2.43 3.65
C LEU A 146 16.47 2.37 5.04
N GLY A 147 15.67 2.21 6.10
CA GLY A 147 16.14 2.07 7.48
C GLY A 147 17.16 0.93 7.65
N LEU A 148 17.02 -0.16 6.89
CA LEU A 148 17.96 -1.29 6.96
C LEU A 148 19.36 -0.93 6.49
N TYR A 149 19.56 0.13 5.70
CA TYR A 149 20.90 0.52 5.23
C TYR A 149 21.67 1.37 6.26
N THR A 150 21.04 1.69 7.38
CA THR A 150 21.64 2.50 8.44
C THR A 150 22.17 1.67 9.61
N LYS A 151 23.11 2.23 10.38
CA LYS A 151 23.68 1.57 11.55
C LYS A 151 22.61 1.26 12.61
N PRO A 152 22.72 0.10 13.28
CA PRO A 152 23.86 -0.82 13.29
C PRO A 152 23.89 -1.85 12.16
N ASP A 153 22.77 -2.07 11.47
CA ASP A 153 22.62 -3.18 10.52
C ASP A 153 23.18 -2.89 9.12
N GLY A 154 23.36 -1.61 8.79
CA GLY A 154 23.91 -1.14 7.53
C GLY A 154 25.14 -0.24 7.68
N PRO A 155 25.78 0.10 6.56
CA PRO A 155 27.03 0.85 6.56
C PRO A 155 26.85 2.34 6.87
N VAL A 156 25.65 2.89 6.65
CA VAL A 156 25.38 4.33 6.67
C VAL A 156 25.07 4.81 8.09
N GLU A 157 25.46 6.04 8.45
CA GLU A 157 25.05 6.64 9.72
C GLU A 157 23.51 6.70 9.86
N ASN A 158 22.99 6.61 11.08
CA ASN A 158 21.55 6.54 11.30
C ASN A 158 20.90 7.93 11.40
N PRO A 159 20.06 8.36 10.41
CA PRO A 159 19.42 9.67 10.44
C PRO A 159 18.50 9.85 11.64
N ALA A 160 17.83 8.78 12.10
CA ALA A 160 16.93 8.82 13.25
C ALA A 160 17.68 9.08 14.56
N GLU A 161 18.99 8.80 14.63
CA GLU A 161 19.84 9.17 15.77
C GLU A 161 20.50 10.54 15.62
N LEU A 162 20.75 10.98 14.39
CA LEU A 162 21.40 12.25 14.08
C LEU A 162 20.44 13.44 14.21
N LEU A 163 19.20 13.30 13.74
CA LEU A 163 18.18 14.35 13.77
C LEU A 163 17.89 14.86 15.20
N PRO A 164 17.66 14.00 16.22
CA PRO A 164 17.45 14.47 17.60
C PRO A 164 18.65 15.21 18.20
N LYS A 165 19.86 15.02 17.64
CA LYS A 165 21.10 15.70 18.07
C LYS A 165 21.31 17.03 17.33
N GLY A 166 20.38 17.45 16.47
CA GLY A 166 20.50 18.67 15.66
C GLY A 166 21.48 18.54 14.49
N LYS A 167 21.95 17.33 14.16
CA LYS A 167 22.89 17.06 13.08
C LYS A 167 22.18 16.89 11.73
N ILE A 168 21.54 17.96 11.27
CA ILE A 168 20.65 17.93 10.10
C ILE A 168 21.42 17.65 8.81
N ALA A 169 22.57 18.28 8.60
CA ALA A 169 23.36 18.11 7.38
C ALA A 169 23.89 16.67 7.28
N GLU A 170 24.34 16.10 8.39
CA GLU A 170 24.83 14.73 8.46
C GLU A 170 23.69 13.72 8.27
N ALA A 171 22.51 13.97 8.85
CA ALA A 171 21.33 13.13 8.65
C ALA A 171 20.85 13.12 7.19
N ARG A 172 20.97 14.25 6.49
CA ARG A 172 20.67 14.38 5.06
C ARG A 172 21.67 13.61 4.21
N ALA A 173 22.97 13.85 4.43
CA ALA A 173 24.03 13.13 3.73
C ALA A 173 23.94 11.60 3.93
N ALA A 174 23.59 11.16 5.14
CA ALA A 174 23.33 9.75 5.41
C ALA A 174 22.15 9.20 4.59
N GLN A 175 21.03 9.92 4.52
CA GLN A 175 19.90 9.50 3.68
C GLN A 175 20.29 9.43 2.19
N GLU A 176 21.04 10.41 1.68
CA GLU A 176 21.54 10.41 0.30
C GLU A 176 22.45 9.20 0.01
N GLU A 177 23.34 8.83 0.93
CA GLU A 177 24.18 7.64 0.83
C GLU A 177 23.35 6.35 0.85
N ALA A 178 22.35 6.26 1.74
CA ALA A 178 21.47 5.10 1.86
C ALA A 178 20.66 4.87 0.57
N ILE A 179 20.24 5.94 -0.13
CA ILE A 179 19.57 5.86 -1.43
C ILE A 179 20.43 5.07 -2.43
N GLU A 180 21.74 5.34 -2.51
CA GLU A 180 22.60 4.66 -3.48
C GLU A 180 22.69 3.16 -3.26
N HIS A 181 22.72 2.73 -1.99
CA HIS A 181 22.72 1.31 -1.65
C HIS A 181 21.38 0.67 -1.97
N ALA A 182 20.28 1.31 -1.59
CA ALA A 182 18.94 0.78 -1.81
C ALA A 182 18.61 0.64 -3.29
N VAL A 183 18.94 1.63 -4.13
CA VAL A 183 18.75 1.56 -5.59
C VAL A 183 19.47 0.35 -6.18
N LYS A 184 20.73 0.11 -5.79
CA LYS A 184 21.52 -1.02 -6.31
C LYS A 184 20.88 -2.36 -5.97
N ASP A 185 20.44 -2.52 -4.73
CA ASP A 185 19.89 -3.78 -4.23
C ASP A 185 18.48 -4.03 -4.80
N MET A 186 17.63 -3.00 -4.87
CA MET A 186 16.33 -3.05 -5.55
C MET A 186 16.46 -3.46 -7.01
N VAL A 187 17.30 -2.76 -7.78
CA VAL A 187 17.49 -3.07 -9.21
C VAL A 187 18.04 -4.49 -9.40
N TYR A 188 18.99 -4.92 -8.56
CA TYR A 188 19.58 -6.25 -8.65
C TYR A 188 18.54 -7.36 -8.42
N VAL A 189 17.82 -7.30 -7.29
CA VAL A 189 16.83 -8.32 -6.92
C VAL A 189 15.66 -8.32 -7.88
N ALA A 190 15.07 -7.15 -8.18
CA ALA A 190 13.94 -7.04 -9.12
C ALA A 190 14.31 -7.58 -10.51
N SER A 191 15.51 -7.27 -11.01
CA SER A 191 16.02 -7.85 -12.27
C SER A 191 16.05 -9.38 -12.20
N LYS A 192 16.54 -9.95 -11.09
CA LYS A 192 16.68 -11.41 -10.94
C LYS A 192 15.33 -12.11 -10.85
N MET A 193 14.37 -11.53 -10.15
CA MET A 193 13.02 -12.09 -10.05
C MET A 193 12.29 -12.05 -11.39
N TYR A 194 12.38 -10.93 -12.10
CA TYR A 194 11.83 -10.81 -13.45
C TYR A 194 12.49 -11.76 -14.45
N GLU A 195 13.83 -11.87 -14.43
CA GLU A 195 14.59 -12.85 -15.23
C GLU A 195 14.22 -14.31 -14.90
N ALA A 196 13.73 -14.58 -13.69
CA ALA A 196 13.26 -15.90 -13.27
C ALA A 196 11.81 -16.19 -13.68
N GLY A 197 11.07 -15.20 -14.17
CA GLY A 197 9.72 -15.34 -14.70
C GLY A 197 8.63 -14.63 -13.90
N ALA A 198 8.96 -13.80 -12.90
CA ALA A 198 7.95 -12.97 -12.22
C ALA A 198 7.14 -12.15 -13.25
N ASP A 199 5.81 -12.15 -13.14
CA ASP A 199 4.94 -11.37 -14.03
C ASP A 199 5.04 -9.86 -13.74
N GLY A 200 5.44 -9.50 -12.52
CA GLY A 200 5.68 -8.14 -12.10
C GLY A 200 6.50 -8.04 -10.82
N ILE A 201 6.88 -6.82 -10.47
CA ILE A 201 7.56 -6.48 -9.22
C ILE A 201 6.68 -5.53 -8.43
N ASN A 202 6.41 -5.86 -7.17
CA ASN A 202 5.75 -4.96 -6.24
C ASN A 202 6.80 -4.32 -5.32
N PHE A 203 7.01 -3.02 -5.51
CA PHE A 203 7.68 -2.19 -4.51
C PHE A 203 6.64 -1.78 -3.48
N ASP A 204 6.59 -2.51 -2.37
CA ASP A 204 5.58 -2.30 -1.34
C ASP A 204 6.10 -1.38 -0.22
N THR A 205 5.17 -0.72 0.48
CA THR A 205 5.45 0.14 1.64
C THR A 205 6.50 1.23 1.33
N VAL A 206 6.40 1.80 0.12
CA VAL A 206 7.30 2.83 -0.39
C VAL A 206 7.10 4.13 0.37
N GLY A 207 8.21 4.75 0.77
CA GLY A 207 8.21 6.00 1.53
C GLY A 207 8.06 5.80 3.04
N ALA A 208 8.10 4.57 3.56
CA ALA A 208 7.98 4.32 5.01
C ALA A 208 9.13 4.94 5.81
N SER A 209 10.33 5.03 5.23
CA SER A 209 11.46 5.78 5.81
C SER A 209 11.56 7.23 5.32
N GLY A 210 10.47 7.76 4.74
CA GLY A 210 10.35 9.13 4.26
C GLY A 210 10.72 9.34 2.78
N ASP A 211 10.92 10.62 2.42
CA ASP A 211 11.18 11.08 1.06
C ASP A 211 12.44 10.48 0.41
N ALA A 212 13.43 10.06 1.21
CA ALA A 212 14.61 9.35 0.71
C ALA A 212 14.27 7.93 0.21
N ASP A 213 13.41 7.21 0.94
CA ASP A 213 12.94 5.87 0.56
C ASP A 213 12.13 5.92 -0.74
N PHE A 214 11.26 6.94 -0.84
CA PHE A 214 10.50 7.18 -2.06
C PHE A 214 11.41 7.51 -3.25
N LEU A 215 12.40 8.41 -3.08
CA LEU A 215 13.35 8.74 -4.14
C LEU A 215 14.17 7.54 -4.62
N ALA A 216 14.63 6.70 -3.69
CA ALA A 216 15.36 5.48 -4.03
C ALA A 216 14.50 4.57 -4.91
N THR A 217 13.23 4.41 -4.54
CA THR A 217 12.28 3.57 -5.29
C THR A 217 12.06 4.12 -6.70
N LEU A 218 11.76 5.41 -6.84
CA LEU A 218 11.55 6.05 -8.15
C LEU A 218 12.75 5.85 -9.09
N LYS A 219 13.97 6.04 -8.56
CA LYS A 219 15.20 5.80 -9.33
C LYS A 219 15.36 4.33 -9.74
N ALA A 220 15.01 3.39 -8.87
CA ALA A 220 15.06 1.97 -9.19
C ALA A 220 14.05 1.62 -10.30
N VAL A 221 12.83 2.16 -10.22
CA VAL A 221 11.78 1.99 -11.25
C VAL A 221 12.26 2.51 -12.61
N GLU A 222 12.84 3.71 -12.68
CA GLU A 222 13.37 4.26 -13.94
C GLU A 222 14.43 3.35 -14.57
N ILE A 223 15.38 2.85 -13.76
CA ILE A 223 16.44 1.96 -14.22
C ILE A 223 15.86 0.64 -14.72
N LEU A 224 14.91 0.07 -13.98
CA LEU A 224 14.25 -1.18 -14.33
C LEU A 224 13.43 -1.06 -15.60
N LYS A 225 12.61 -0.02 -15.75
CA LYS A 225 11.83 0.23 -16.97
C LYS A 225 12.71 0.50 -18.18
N LYS A 226 13.86 1.15 -18.01
CA LYS A 226 14.84 1.29 -19.10
C LYS A 226 15.46 -0.04 -19.50
N LYS A 227 15.71 -0.93 -18.53
CA LYS A 227 16.32 -2.26 -18.78
C LYS A 227 15.31 -3.27 -19.31
N TYR A 228 14.07 -3.20 -18.85
CA TYR A 228 12.95 -4.09 -19.17
C TYR A 228 11.69 -3.24 -19.43
N PRO A 229 11.51 -2.73 -20.67
CA PRO A 229 10.39 -1.83 -21.00
C PRO A 229 9.00 -2.41 -20.68
N ASP A 230 8.85 -3.73 -20.77
CA ASP A 230 7.59 -4.44 -20.56
C ASP A 230 7.40 -4.94 -19.12
N MET A 231 8.34 -4.67 -18.21
CA MET A 231 8.20 -5.06 -16.80
C MET A 231 7.00 -4.35 -16.18
N CYS A 232 6.08 -5.13 -15.62
CA CYS A 232 5.01 -4.63 -14.77
C CYS A 232 5.60 -4.29 -13.40
N ILE A 233 5.37 -3.06 -12.95
CA ILE A 233 5.85 -2.55 -11.67
C ILE A 233 4.66 -1.93 -10.93
N GLU A 234 4.32 -2.54 -9.80
CA GLU A 234 3.45 -1.95 -8.80
C GLU A 234 4.28 -1.14 -7.81
N LEU A 235 3.80 0.07 -7.50
CA LEU A 235 4.42 0.94 -6.51
C LEU A 235 3.38 1.21 -5.41
N GLY A 236 3.40 0.38 -4.36
CA GLY A 236 2.57 0.49 -3.17
C GLY A 236 3.17 1.43 -2.14
N MET A 237 2.47 2.51 -1.81
CA MET A 237 2.94 3.52 -0.86
C MET A 237 2.83 3.04 0.59
N ALA A 238 3.50 3.71 1.53
CA ALA A 238 3.41 3.43 2.97
C ALA A 238 2.33 4.24 3.70
N GLY A 239 1.77 5.26 3.06
CA GLY A 239 0.78 6.15 3.67
C GLY A 239 0.37 7.27 2.73
N GLU A 240 -0.64 8.03 3.16
CA GLU A 240 -1.21 9.10 2.34
C GLU A 240 -0.30 10.32 2.22
N PHE A 241 0.77 10.41 3.03
CA PHE A 241 1.63 11.58 3.08
C PHE A 241 3.10 11.18 3.16
N VAL A 242 3.91 11.68 2.22
CA VAL A 242 5.35 11.42 2.22
C VAL A 242 6.04 12.24 3.31
N LEU A 243 6.55 11.58 4.34
CA LEU A 243 7.29 12.22 5.43
C LEU A 243 8.62 12.80 4.94
N GLY A 244 8.86 14.09 5.22
CA GLY A 244 10.12 14.78 4.88
C GLY A 244 11.23 14.53 5.89
N MET A 245 11.70 13.29 6.02
CA MET A 245 12.83 12.95 6.89
C MET A 245 14.13 13.60 6.42
N HIS A 246 14.31 13.74 5.10
CA HIS A 246 15.33 14.61 4.50
C HIS A 246 14.76 16.02 4.29
N GLY A 247 13.56 16.10 3.72
CA GLY A 247 12.77 17.32 3.53
C GLY A 247 13.22 18.22 2.37
N ASP A 248 14.18 17.76 1.56
CA ASP A 248 14.77 18.55 0.47
C ASP A 248 15.24 17.66 -0.69
N LEU A 249 14.50 16.58 -0.95
CA LEU A 249 14.71 15.68 -2.07
C LEU A 249 13.67 15.92 -3.16
N TYR A 250 14.12 15.84 -4.42
CA TYR A 250 13.30 16.16 -5.58
C TYR A 250 13.38 15.04 -6.62
N TYR A 251 12.27 14.82 -7.32
CA TYR A 251 12.19 14.00 -8.51
C TYR A 251 11.63 14.84 -9.66
N ASP A 252 12.44 14.99 -10.71
CA ASP A 252 12.20 15.91 -11.84
C ASP A 252 11.60 17.28 -11.44
N GLY A 253 12.29 17.95 -10.51
CA GLY A 253 11.94 19.28 -10.02
C GLY A 253 10.79 19.33 -9.00
N VAL A 254 10.10 18.22 -8.73
CA VAL A 254 9.04 18.16 -7.72
C VAL A 254 9.62 17.70 -6.39
N ARG A 255 9.38 18.46 -5.32
CA ARG A 255 9.79 18.07 -3.97
C ARG A 255 8.95 16.88 -3.51
N LEU A 256 9.60 15.82 -3.05
CA LEU A 256 8.93 14.58 -2.65
C LEU A 256 8.29 14.66 -1.27
N ALA A 257 8.92 15.39 -0.35
CA ALA A 257 8.36 15.61 0.97
C ALA A 257 7.04 16.38 0.89
N GLY A 258 5.99 15.79 1.45
CA GLY A 258 4.68 16.38 1.60
C GLY A 258 3.65 16.02 0.54
N LEU A 259 3.98 15.14 -0.41
CA LEU A 259 3.05 14.73 -1.46
C LEU A 259 1.93 13.85 -0.91
N TYR A 260 0.70 14.11 -1.38
CA TYR A 260 -0.51 13.30 -1.13
C TYR A 260 -0.80 12.33 -2.30
N PRO A 261 -1.73 11.36 -2.18
CA PRO A 261 -1.84 10.25 -3.15
C PRO A 261 -2.03 10.69 -4.60
N HIS A 262 -2.85 11.72 -4.83
CA HIS A 262 -3.10 12.31 -6.14
C HIS A 262 -1.88 13.02 -6.78
N GLU A 263 -0.84 13.29 -6.00
CA GLU A 263 0.45 13.79 -6.47
C GLU A 263 1.48 12.66 -6.56
N GLN A 264 1.47 11.74 -5.59
CA GLN A 264 2.32 10.55 -5.57
C GLN A 264 2.13 9.72 -6.84
N VAL A 265 0.87 9.50 -7.27
CA VAL A 265 0.57 8.72 -8.50
C VAL A 265 1.23 9.33 -9.74
N LYS A 266 1.19 10.65 -9.90
CA LYS A 266 1.82 11.34 -11.05
C LYS A 266 3.33 11.16 -11.07
N ILE A 267 3.95 11.14 -9.89
CA ILE A 267 5.40 10.94 -9.75
C ILE A 267 5.76 9.47 -10.01
N ALA A 268 4.96 8.52 -9.52
CA ALA A 268 5.12 7.10 -9.78
C ALA A 268 5.00 6.76 -11.27
N GLU A 269 3.95 7.28 -11.94
CA GLU A 269 3.74 7.16 -13.38
C GLU A 269 4.94 7.66 -14.18
N LYS A 270 5.46 8.82 -13.79
CA LYS A 270 6.59 9.46 -14.45
C LYS A 270 7.87 8.64 -14.34
N ALA A 271 8.09 7.97 -13.21
CA ALA A 271 9.19 7.02 -13.05
C ALA A 271 8.98 5.74 -13.87
N GLY A 272 7.74 5.44 -14.24
CA GLY A 272 7.36 4.32 -15.10
C GLY A 272 6.68 3.16 -14.38
N ALA A 273 6.13 3.40 -13.18
CA ALA A 273 5.22 2.45 -12.54
C ALA A 273 4.03 2.15 -13.47
N THR A 274 3.55 0.91 -13.45
CA THR A 274 2.41 0.47 -14.26
C THR A 274 1.14 0.28 -13.43
N ILE A 275 1.27 0.16 -12.11
CA ILE A 275 0.18 0.10 -11.14
C ILE A 275 0.58 0.97 -9.94
N PHE A 276 -0.34 1.78 -9.42
CA PHE A 276 -0.09 2.61 -8.24
C PHE A 276 -0.92 2.16 -7.04
N GLY A 277 -0.24 1.81 -5.95
CA GLY A 277 -0.90 1.45 -4.70
C GLY A 277 -1.03 2.62 -3.75
N SER A 278 -2.15 3.34 -3.85
CA SER A 278 -2.47 4.42 -2.91
C SER A 278 -2.73 3.87 -1.52
N VAL A 279 -2.28 4.57 -0.48
CA VAL A 279 -2.48 4.17 0.92
C VAL A 279 -3.03 5.33 1.72
N VAL A 280 -3.94 5.01 2.63
CA VAL A 280 -4.46 5.95 3.62
C VAL A 280 -4.47 5.26 4.97
N ASN A 281 -3.74 5.81 5.93
CA ASN A 281 -3.59 5.21 7.26
C ASN A 281 -4.85 5.42 8.08
N THR A 282 -5.27 4.35 8.78
CA THR A 282 -6.38 4.39 9.72
C THR A 282 -5.95 5.13 10.98
N ASN A 283 -6.74 6.13 11.38
CA ASN A 283 -6.65 6.76 12.68
C ASN A 283 -7.40 5.89 13.71
N SER A 284 -6.65 5.24 14.60
CA SER A 284 -7.19 4.35 15.63
C SER A 284 -8.11 5.04 16.64
N SER A 285 -8.02 6.37 16.77
CA SER A 285 -8.86 7.15 17.67
C SER A 285 -10.18 7.60 17.04
N MET A 286 -10.37 7.38 15.74
CA MET A 286 -11.58 7.75 15.00
C MET A 286 -12.44 6.52 14.69
N SER A 287 -13.70 6.74 14.33
CA SER A 287 -14.61 5.65 13.95
C SER A 287 -14.25 5.03 12.59
N PHE A 288 -14.82 3.87 12.30
CA PHE A 288 -14.75 3.23 10.99
C PHE A 288 -15.33 4.12 9.89
N THR A 289 -16.47 4.77 10.15
CA THR A 289 -17.16 5.66 9.20
C THR A 289 -16.30 6.86 8.84
N TRP A 290 -15.66 7.49 9.83
CA TRP A 290 -14.73 8.59 9.60
C TRP A 290 -13.52 8.15 8.77
N ASN A 291 -12.90 7.03 9.16
CA ASN A 291 -11.73 6.49 8.46
C ASN A 291 -12.06 6.07 7.02
N LEU A 292 -13.25 5.50 6.80
CA LEU A 292 -13.72 5.12 5.47
C LEU A 292 -13.89 6.34 4.56
N ALA A 293 -14.61 7.37 5.02
CA ALA A 293 -14.81 8.59 4.22
C ALA A 293 -13.48 9.26 3.86
N ARG A 294 -12.56 9.34 4.82
CA ARG A 294 -11.21 9.85 4.61
C ARG A 294 -10.44 9.05 3.54
N ALA A 295 -10.44 7.73 3.68
CA ALA A 295 -9.75 6.84 2.74
C ALA A 295 -10.33 6.95 1.32
N ILE A 296 -11.66 6.99 1.19
CA ILE A 296 -12.34 7.12 -0.11
C ILE A 296 -12.06 8.47 -0.75
N THR A 297 -12.04 9.56 0.01
CA THR A 297 -11.76 10.91 -0.52
C THR A 297 -10.38 10.99 -1.18
N PHE A 298 -9.34 10.49 -0.51
CA PHE A 298 -7.99 10.43 -1.06
C PHE A 298 -7.88 9.46 -2.25
N SER A 299 -8.43 8.26 -2.12
CA SER A 299 -8.31 7.20 -3.14
C SER A 299 -9.02 7.59 -4.43
N LYS A 300 -10.25 8.11 -4.33
CA LYS A 300 -11.02 8.61 -5.48
C LYS A 300 -10.25 9.71 -6.23
N THR A 301 -9.71 10.69 -5.50
CA THR A 301 -8.94 11.76 -6.14
C THR A 301 -7.64 11.22 -6.76
N SER A 302 -7.04 10.18 -6.18
CA SER A 302 -5.91 9.49 -6.80
C SER A 302 -6.29 8.88 -8.14
N VAL A 303 -7.43 8.18 -8.23
CA VAL A 303 -7.97 7.61 -9.47
C VAL A 303 -8.21 8.69 -10.52
N GLU A 304 -8.86 9.80 -10.15
CA GLU A 304 -9.16 10.92 -11.07
C GLU A 304 -7.89 11.56 -11.68
N HIS A 305 -6.76 11.44 -10.98
CA HIS A 305 -5.47 11.98 -11.41
C HIS A 305 -4.54 10.95 -12.05
N ALA A 306 -4.93 9.67 -12.08
CA ALA A 306 -4.12 8.58 -12.60
C ALA A 306 -4.40 8.33 -14.10
N SER A 307 -3.34 7.94 -14.81
CA SER A 307 -3.36 7.34 -16.15
C SER A 307 -3.02 5.85 -16.12
N ILE A 308 -2.61 5.33 -14.96
CA ILE A 308 -2.40 3.90 -14.69
C ILE A 308 -3.43 3.39 -13.66
N PRO A 309 -3.68 2.07 -13.60
CA PRO A 309 -4.57 1.50 -12.59
C PRO A 309 -4.15 1.87 -11.16
N VAL A 310 -5.13 2.19 -10.32
CA VAL A 310 -4.94 2.43 -8.88
C VAL A 310 -5.42 1.23 -8.10
N HIS A 311 -4.47 0.58 -7.42
CA HIS A 311 -4.64 -0.67 -6.69
C HIS A 311 -4.37 -0.43 -5.20
N ALA A 312 -5.34 0.12 -4.46
CA ALA A 312 -5.05 0.65 -3.13
C ALA A 312 -4.73 -0.46 -2.12
N ASN A 313 -3.73 -0.23 -1.25
CA ASN A 313 -3.49 -1.16 -0.15
C ASN A 313 -4.64 -1.05 0.86
N VAL A 314 -5.37 -2.15 1.03
CA VAL A 314 -6.47 -2.28 1.99
C VAL A 314 -6.22 -3.48 2.89
N GLY A 315 -5.98 -3.20 4.17
CA GLY A 315 -5.58 -4.23 5.13
C GLY A 315 -5.47 -3.67 6.53
N MET A 316 -4.92 -4.44 7.47
CA MET A 316 -4.79 -4.03 8.87
C MET A 316 -4.23 -2.60 9.01
N GLY A 317 -5.07 -1.67 9.47
CA GLY A 317 -4.69 -0.28 9.74
C GLY A 317 -4.55 0.65 8.54
N VAL A 318 -4.98 0.23 7.34
CA VAL A 318 -4.98 1.06 6.13
C VAL A 318 -6.27 0.93 5.33
N GLY A 319 -6.58 1.92 4.50
CA GLY A 319 -7.75 1.91 3.61
C GLY A 319 -9.09 2.00 4.35
N GLY A 320 -9.10 2.47 5.60
CA GLY A 320 -10.29 2.53 6.46
C GLY A 320 -10.56 1.28 7.28
N ILE A 321 -9.72 0.24 7.13
CA ILE A 321 -9.81 -0.98 7.93
C ILE A 321 -9.27 -0.72 9.34
N PRO A 322 -9.98 -1.15 10.39
CA PRO A 322 -9.49 -1.04 11.76
C PRO A 322 -8.15 -1.75 11.98
N VAL A 323 -7.36 -1.23 12.93
CA VAL A 323 -6.11 -1.82 13.38
C VAL A 323 -6.41 -3.07 14.20
N SER A 324 -6.47 -4.22 13.54
CA SER A 324 -6.66 -5.52 14.15
C SER A 324 -5.86 -6.58 13.41
N GLU A 325 -5.26 -7.52 14.14
CA GLU A 325 -4.45 -8.60 13.58
C GLU A 325 -5.19 -9.41 12.51
N THR A 326 -6.48 -9.65 12.73
CA THR A 326 -7.38 -10.25 11.75
C THR A 326 -8.46 -9.23 11.40
N PRO A 327 -8.37 -8.56 10.24
CA PRO A 327 -9.38 -7.62 9.78
C PRO A 327 -10.77 -8.26 9.78
N ALA A 328 -11.71 -7.58 10.42
CA ALA A 328 -13.06 -8.11 10.55
C ALA A 328 -13.78 -8.06 9.20
N ILE A 329 -14.37 -9.18 8.79
CA ILE A 329 -14.96 -9.33 7.45
C ILE A 329 -16.08 -8.33 7.14
N ASP A 330 -16.78 -7.85 8.17
CA ASP A 330 -17.81 -6.82 8.04
C ASP A 330 -17.24 -5.45 7.69
N ALA A 331 -16.05 -5.11 8.21
CA ALA A 331 -15.33 -3.90 7.84
C ALA A 331 -14.67 -4.06 6.46
N VAL A 332 -13.99 -5.17 6.22
CA VAL A 332 -13.33 -5.48 4.94
C VAL A 332 -14.32 -5.37 3.78
N SER A 333 -15.45 -6.07 3.87
CA SER A 333 -16.46 -6.06 2.79
C SER A 333 -17.07 -4.68 2.52
N ARG A 334 -17.28 -3.86 3.57
CA ARG A 334 -17.78 -2.48 3.43
C ARG A 334 -16.75 -1.56 2.78
N VAL A 335 -15.48 -1.66 3.20
CA VAL A 335 -14.38 -0.94 2.55
C VAL A 335 -14.29 -1.37 1.10
N SER A 336 -14.26 -2.67 0.80
CA SER A 336 -14.14 -3.14 -0.59
C SER A 336 -15.28 -2.66 -1.48
N LYS A 337 -16.52 -2.71 -0.99
CA LYS A 337 -17.68 -2.17 -1.73
C LYS A 337 -17.57 -0.66 -1.93
N ALA A 338 -17.18 0.09 -0.90
CA ALA A 338 -17.02 1.54 -1.00
C ALA A 338 -15.90 1.93 -1.97
N MET A 339 -14.76 1.22 -1.90
CA MET A 339 -13.61 1.41 -2.78
C MET A 339 -13.97 1.16 -4.25
N ALA A 340 -14.81 0.17 -4.52
CA ALA A 340 -15.32 -0.12 -5.86
C ALA A 340 -16.34 0.93 -6.33
N GLU A 341 -17.39 1.16 -5.54
CA GLU A 341 -18.55 1.91 -6.00
C GLU A 341 -18.38 3.43 -5.90
N VAL A 342 -17.64 3.92 -4.90
CA VAL A 342 -17.40 5.35 -4.64
C VAL A 342 -15.96 5.73 -4.97
N GLY A 343 -15.00 4.93 -4.52
CA GLY A 343 -13.58 5.15 -4.76
C GLY A 343 -13.15 4.97 -6.22
N LYS A 344 -13.90 4.17 -6.99
CA LYS A 344 -13.60 3.82 -8.40
C LYS A 344 -12.21 3.24 -8.61
N LEU A 345 -11.69 2.52 -7.61
CA LEU A 345 -10.41 1.82 -7.73
C LEU A 345 -10.48 0.71 -8.76
N ASP A 346 -9.31 0.27 -9.24
CA ASP A 346 -9.17 -0.85 -10.17
C ASP A 346 -8.90 -2.17 -9.43
N GLY A 347 -8.28 -2.09 -8.25
CA GLY A 347 -7.93 -3.25 -7.43
C GLY A 347 -7.68 -2.91 -5.95
N LEU A 348 -7.62 -3.95 -5.11
CA LEU A 348 -7.29 -3.92 -3.68
C LEU A 348 -6.25 -4.97 -3.28
#